data_AF-A0A1L9CG94-F1
#
_entry.id   AF-A0A1L9CG94-F1
#
_cell.length_a   1.000
_cell.length_b   1.000
_cell.length_c   1.000
_cell.angle_alpha   90.00
_cell.angle_beta   90.00
_cell.angle_gamma   90.00
#
_symmetry.space_group_name_H-M   'P 1'
#
loop_
_entity.id
_entity.type
_entity.pdbx_description
1 polymer ?
#
loop_
_entity_poly.entity_id
_entity_poly.type
_entity_poly.pdbx_seq_one_letter_code
_entity_poly.pdbx_strand_id
1 'polypeptide(L)'
;MTGLVRTSADLDPRRRRILYRCWHRGIREMDLVLGQFAEDNIALLSDDQLDELEVIMAEEDNDLVKMVTGALAIPEKFQTPLFMKIASYRPDFDLVTADNVKA
;
A
#
# COMPACT_ATOMS: atom_id res chain seq x y z
N MET A 1 -14.79 8.80 2.32
CA MET A 1 -13.81 9.82 2.75
C MET A 1 -12.82 9.10 3.66
N THR A 2 -11.82 8.46 3.08
CA THR A 2 -10.73 7.82 3.83
C THR A 2 -9.83 8.95 4.34
N GLY A 3 -9.81 9.11 5.65
CA GLY A 3 -9.17 10.23 6.33
C GLY A 3 -7.67 9.99 6.43
N LEU A 4 -6.90 10.84 5.76
CA LEU A 4 -5.47 10.93 6.00
C LEU A 4 -5.25 11.30 7.48
N VAL A 5 -4.68 10.40 8.27
CA VAL A 5 -4.41 10.63 9.70
C VAL A 5 -3.22 11.57 9.84
N ARG A 6 -2.27 11.53 8.90
CA ARG A 6 -1.12 12.43 8.84
C ARG A 6 -1.38 13.64 7.94
N THR A 7 -1.02 14.81 8.46
CA THR A 7 -0.98 16.03 7.64
C THR A 7 0.19 15.93 6.67
N SER A 8 -0.08 16.05 5.37
CA SER A 8 0.94 15.98 4.31
C SER A 8 1.75 17.27 4.14
N ALA A 9 1.61 18.22 5.07
CA ALA A 9 2.23 19.54 5.02
C ALA A 9 3.76 19.48 5.08
N ASP A 10 4.29 18.53 5.86
CA ASP A 10 5.74 18.33 6.04
C ASP A 10 6.36 17.38 5.01
N LEU A 11 5.54 16.77 4.15
CA LEU A 11 6.01 15.92 3.05
C LEU A 11 6.39 16.77 1.84
N ASP A 12 7.50 16.40 1.22
CA ASP A 12 7.85 16.95 -0.08
C ASP A 12 6.79 16.58 -1.15
N PRO A 13 6.76 17.30 -2.28
CA PRO A 13 5.74 17.09 -3.31
C PRO A 13 5.68 15.67 -3.88
N ARG A 14 6.78 14.90 -3.89
CA ARG A 14 6.78 13.52 -4.37
C ARG A 14 6.09 12.62 -3.35
N ARG A 15 6.51 12.64 -2.09
CA ARG A 15 5.91 11.85 -1.01
C ARG A 15 4.41 12.14 -0.85
N ARG A 16 3.99 13.40 -0.98
CA ARG A 16 2.56 13.78 -0.96
C ARG A 16 1.77 13.15 -2.11
N ARG A 17 2.32 13.13 -3.33
CA ARG A 17 1.66 12.49 -4.49
C ARG A 17 1.58 10.98 -4.33
N ILE A 18 2.64 10.35 -3.82
CA ILE A 18 2.67 8.91 -3.54
C ILE A 18 1.59 8.58 -2.50
N LEU A 19 1.59 9.27 -1.36
CA LEU A 19 0.60 9.05 -0.29
C LEU A 19 -0.84 9.19 -0.82
N TYR A 20 -1.11 10.22 -1.60
CA TYR A 20 -2.42 10.39 -2.24
C TYR A 20 -2.78 9.18 -3.10
N ARG A 21 -1.90 8.74 -4.00
CA ARG A 21 -2.15 7.59 -4.88
C ARG A 21 -2.30 6.27 -4.10
N CYS A 22 -1.66 6.11 -2.94
CA CYS A 22 -1.83 4.93 -2.07
C CYS A 22 -3.23 4.84 -1.46
N TRP A 23 -3.92 5.98 -1.27
CA TRP A 23 -5.28 6.07 -0.73
C TRP A 23 -6.38 6.20 -1.81
N HIS A 24 -6.00 6.22 -3.09
CA HIS A 24 -6.90 6.38 -4.23
C HIS A 24 -6.73 5.22 -5.22
N ARG A 25 -6.84 4.00 -4.71
CA ARG A 25 -6.87 2.75 -5.46
C ARG A 25 -8.31 2.39 -5.83
N GLY A 26 -8.47 1.45 -6.74
CA GLY A 26 -9.76 0.99 -7.26
C GLY A 26 -10.52 0.06 -6.30
N ILE A 27 -9.84 -0.52 -5.31
CA ILE A 27 -10.44 -1.42 -4.32
C ILE A 27 -10.01 -1.02 -2.89
N ARG A 28 -10.95 -1.13 -1.96
CA ARG A 28 -10.79 -0.67 -0.57
C ARG A 28 -9.70 -1.43 0.17
N GLU A 29 -9.55 -2.72 -0.11
CA GLU A 29 -8.54 -3.58 0.49
C GLU A 29 -7.13 -3.05 0.19
N MET A 30 -6.89 -2.61 -1.06
CA MET A 30 -5.60 -2.08 -1.45
C MET A 30 -5.35 -0.69 -0.86
N ASP A 31 -6.38 0.15 -0.78
CA ASP A 31 -6.30 1.43 -0.08
C ASP A 31 -5.90 1.25 1.38
N LEU A 32 -6.49 0.27 2.07
CA LEU A 32 -6.18 0.02 3.48
C LEU A 32 -4.75 -0.50 3.66
N VAL A 33 -4.29 -1.38 2.78
CA VAL A 33 -2.92 -1.93 2.85
C VAL A 33 -1.87 -0.88 2.47
N LEU A 34 -1.97 -0.27 1.28
CA LEU A 34 -0.97 0.70 0.80
C LEU A 34 -1.11 2.04 1.48
N GLY A 35 -2.33 2.53 1.69
CA GLY A 35 -2.59 3.81 2.31
C GLY A 35 -2.01 3.86 3.71
N GLN A 36 -2.33 2.89 4.56
CA GLN A 36 -1.83 2.83 5.92
C GLN A 36 -0.32 2.58 5.97
N PHE A 37 0.20 1.67 5.13
CA PHE A 37 1.64 1.47 5.00
C PHE A 37 2.37 2.78 4.66
N ALA A 38 1.85 3.53 3.68
CA ALA A 38 2.41 4.81 3.27
C ALA A 38 2.30 5.84 4.38
N GLU A 39 1.17 5.96 5.09
CA GLU A 39 1.07 6.87 6.23
C GLU A 39 2.15 6.63 7.27
N ASP A 40 2.42 5.37 7.59
CA ASP A 40 3.38 5.00 8.63
C ASP A 40 4.83 5.18 8.17
N ASN A 41 5.12 4.85 6.90
CA ASN A 41 6.49 4.67 6.43
C ASN A 41 6.99 5.74 5.45
N ILE A 42 6.12 6.50 4.76
CA ILE A 42 6.50 7.37 3.63
C ILE A 42 7.60 8.40 3.98
N ALA A 43 7.59 8.90 5.22
CA ALA A 43 8.59 9.85 5.71
C ALA A 43 9.98 9.21 5.95
N LEU A 44 10.02 7.89 6.14
CA LEU A 44 11.22 7.10 6.41
C LEU A 44 11.76 6.40 5.17
N LEU A 45 11.00 6.36 4.07
CA LEU A 45 11.43 5.74 2.83
C LEU A 45 12.55 6.55 2.17
N SER A 46 13.61 5.86 1.76
CA SER A 46 14.67 6.43 0.90
C SER A 46 14.14 6.70 -0.50
N ASP A 47 14.86 7.50 -1.28
CA ASP A 47 14.44 7.82 -2.65
C ASP A 47 14.35 6.57 -3.54
N ASP A 48 15.27 5.61 -3.38
CA ASP A 48 15.19 4.30 -4.06
C ASP A 48 13.92 3.52 -3.69
N GLN A 49 13.50 3.58 -2.42
CA GLN A 49 12.26 2.95 -1.97
C GLN A 49 11.02 3.68 -2.48
N LEU A 50 11.09 5.00 -2.69
CA LEU A 50 10.02 5.75 -3.32
C LEU A 50 9.90 5.41 -4.81
N ASP A 51 11.04 5.26 -5.52
CA ASP A 51 11.07 4.78 -6.90
C ASP A 51 10.39 3.40 -6.99
N GLU A 52 10.77 2.49 -6.10
CA GLU A 52 10.23 1.14 -6.07
C GLU A 52 8.72 1.13 -5.74
N LEU A 53 8.29 1.96 -4.77
CA LEU A 53 6.88 2.11 -4.43
C LEU A 53 6.06 2.63 -5.62
N GLU A 54 6.59 3.57 -6.39
CA GLU A 54 5.94 4.06 -7.61
C GLU A 54 5.79 2.97 -8.67
N VAL A 55 6.77 2.06 -8.81
CA VAL A 55 6.69 0.90 -9.69
C VAL A 55 5.62 -0.10 -9.21
N ILE A 56 5.59 -0.40 -7.91
CA ILE A 56 4.56 -1.28 -7.31
C ILE A 56 3.16 -0.70 -7.57
N MET A 57 2.99 0.60 -7.38
CA MET A 57 1.72 1.30 -7.59
C MET A 57 1.32 1.44 -9.06
N ALA A 58 2.21 1.11 -10.01
CA ALA A 58 1.87 1.04 -11.43
C ALA A 58 1.16 -0.27 -11.80
N GLU A 59 1.20 -1.28 -10.93
CA GLU A 59 0.47 -2.53 -11.12
C GLU A 59 -1.02 -2.38 -10.79
N GLU A 60 -1.81 -3.26 -11.39
CA GLU A 60 -3.25 -3.36 -11.18
C GLU A 60 -3.59 -3.84 -9.76
N ASP A 61 -4.62 -3.24 -9.17
CA ASP A 61 -5.03 -3.53 -7.79
C ASP A 61 -5.38 -5.00 -7.55
N ASN A 62 -6.04 -5.62 -8.53
CA ASN A 62 -6.41 -7.02 -8.46
C ASN A 62 -5.19 -7.94 -8.36
N ASP A 63 -4.09 -7.59 -9.03
CA ASP A 63 -2.88 -8.41 -9.03
C ASP A 63 -2.04 -8.15 -7.79
N LEU A 64 -1.98 -6.89 -7.33
CA LEU A 64 -1.41 -6.54 -6.03
C LEU A 64 -2.07 -7.30 -4.88
N VAL A 65 -3.40 -7.34 -4.82
CA VAL A 65 -4.11 -8.11 -3.79
C VAL A 65 -3.83 -9.60 -3.91
N LYS A 66 -3.80 -10.19 -5.12
CA LYS A 66 -3.45 -11.60 -5.28
C LYS A 66 -2.02 -11.90 -4.82
N MET A 67 -1.07 -11.00 -5.08
CA MET A 67 0.31 -11.16 -4.62
C MET A 67 0.41 -11.07 -3.09
N VAL A 68 -0.25 -10.08 -2.48
CA VAL A 68 -0.26 -9.89 -1.02
C VAL A 68 -0.96 -11.05 -0.29
N THR A 69 -2.04 -11.60 -0.87
CA THR A 69 -2.77 -12.75 -0.31
C THR A 69 -2.10 -14.09 -0.60
N GLY A 70 -1.05 -14.13 -1.42
CA GLY A 70 -0.39 -15.35 -1.86
C GLY A 70 -1.17 -16.15 -2.91
N ALA A 71 -2.25 -15.61 -3.46
CA ALA A 71 -2.99 -16.20 -4.57
C ALA A 71 -2.22 -16.13 -5.91
N LEU A 72 -1.26 -15.22 -6.02
CA LEU A 72 -0.35 -15.11 -7.17
C LEU A 72 1.10 -15.05 -6.70
N ALA A 73 2.00 -15.73 -7.42
CA ALA A 73 3.42 -15.73 -7.10
C ALA A 73 4.04 -14.36 -7.37
N ILE A 74 4.82 -13.85 -6.43
CA ILE A 74 5.48 -12.54 -6.55
C ILE A 74 6.53 -12.61 -7.68
N PRO A 75 6.37 -11.83 -8.76
CA PRO A 75 7.36 -11.75 -9.85
C PRO A 75 8.73 -11.32 -9.33
N GLU A 76 9.80 -11.72 -10.00
CA GLU A 76 11.19 -11.42 -9.59
C GLU A 76 11.44 -9.91 -9.41
N LYS A 77 10.82 -9.07 -10.24
CA LYS A 77 10.86 -7.59 -10.12
C LYS A 77 10.31 -7.04 -8.80
N PHE A 78 9.48 -7.81 -8.09
CA PHE A 78 8.85 -7.45 -6.82
C PHE A 78 9.35 -8.31 -5.66
N GLN A 79 10.41 -9.10 -5.84
CA GLN A 79 11.07 -9.81 -4.75
C GLN A 79 12.03 -8.90 -3.98
N THR A 80 11.52 -7.73 -3.62
CA THR A 80 12.26 -6.67 -2.97
C THR A 80 11.90 -6.59 -1.49
N PRO A 81 12.80 -6.05 -0.64
CA PRO A 81 12.50 -5.89 0.78
C PRO A 81 11.28 -5.01 1.05
N LEU A 82 11.02 -4.00 0.21
CA LEU A 82 9.89 -3.10 0.37
C LEU A 82 8.57 -3.80 0.02
N PHE A 83 8.50 -4.52 -1.11
CA PHE A 83 7.30 -5.28 -1.45
C PHE A 83 6.99 -6.34 -0.40
N MET A 84 8.00 -7.06 0.10
CA MET A 84 7.83 -8.02 1.20
C MET A 84 7.30 -7.34 2.48
N LYS A 85 7.79 -6.13 2.79
CA LYS A 85 7.29 -5.33 3.91
C LYS A 85 5.81 -4.99 3.73
N ILE A 86 5.41 -4.56 2.53
CA ILE A 86 4.01 -4.26 2.18
C ILE A 86 3.14 -5.53 2.27
N ALA A 87 3.60 -6.66 1.70
CA ALA A 87 2.84 -7.91 1.71
C ALA A 87 2.67 -8.48 3.14
N SER A 88 3.66 -8.24 4.01
CA SER A 88 3.57 -8.60 5.44
C SER A 88 2.76 -7.59 6.27
N TYR A 89 2.44 -6.43 5.71
CA TYR A 89 1.80 -5.36 6.45
C TYR A 89 0.35 -5.73 6.78
N ARG A 90 0.03 -5.71 8.07
CA ARG A 90 -1.32 -5.95 8.59
C ARG A 90 -1.88 -4.60 9.03
N PRO A 91 -2.86 -4.02 8.32
CA PRO A 91 -3.45 -2.75 8.75
C PRO A 91 -4.15 -2.93 10.10
N ASP A 92 -4.13 -1.87 10.92
CA ASP A 92 -4.76 -1.82 12.25
C ASP A 92 -6.30 -1.67 12.18
N PHE A 93 -6.91 -2.27 11.16
CA PHE A 93 -8.35 -2.33 10.97
C PHE A 93 -8.73 -3.70 10.44
N ASP A 94 -9.87 -4.22 10.91
CA ASP A 94 -10.48 -5.42 10.36
C ASP A 94 -10.79 -5.19 8.87
N LEU A 95 -9.92 -5.72 8.00
CA LEU A 95 -10.31 -6.01 6.63
C LEU A 95 -11.60 -6.84 6.74
N VAL A 96 -12.62 -6.48 5.98
CA VAL A 96 -13.78 -7.37 5.79
C VAL A 96 -13.27 -8.56 4.97
N THR A 97 -12.64 -9.52 5.64
CA THR A 97 -12.26 -10.81 5.08
C THR A 97 -13.52 -11.66 4.96
N ALA A 98 -13.48 -12.73 4.16
CA ALA A 98 -14.61 -13.67 4.04
C ALA A 98 -15.11 -14.20 5.40
N ASP A 99 -14.25 -14.17 6.43
CA ASP A 99 -14.57 -14.54 7.81
C ASP A 99 -15.46 -13.51 8.54
N ASN A 100 -15.49 -12.24 8.09
CA ASN A 100 -16.20 -11.13 8.74
C ASN A 100 -17.55 -10.75 8.06
N VAL A 101 -18.07 -11.58 7.15
CA VAL A 101 -19.30 -11.29 6.36
C VAL A 101 -20.61 -11.75 7.05
N LYS A 102 -20.58 -12.18 8.32
CA LYS A 102 -21.82 -12.51 9.06
C LYS A 102 -22.07 -11.54 10.22
N ALA A 103 -22.86 -10.50 9.94
CA ALA A 103 -23.70 -9.81 10.90
C ALA A 103 -25.10 -9.65 10.30
#